data_AF-A0AAJ0AVZ5-F1
#
_entry.id   AF-A0AAJ0AVZ5-F1
#
_cell.length_a   1.000
_cell.length_b   1.000
_cell.length_c   1.000
_cell.angle_alpha   90.00
_cell.angle_beta   90.00
_cell.angle_gamma   90.00
#
_symmetry.space_group_name_H-M   'P 1'
#
loop_
_entity.id
_entity.type
_entity.pdbx_description
1 polymer ?
#
loop_
_entity_poly.entity_id
_entity_poly.type
_entity_poly.pdbx_seq_one_letter_code
_entity_poly.pdbx_strand_id
1 'polypeptide(L)'
;MLSETERSNSLLWEIKSYVNDSKLRRDCLLHDGGQCVVTKWFDKGWLEKKFSGQTMPQGCLSTLACVHIIPFSRKKPDERKPMDLRTNAKIWWPLWRYFPDLKGKIGPDTINQTGNAFTMQAIVHGDFGDFEFGFEQQHGSFCARNPAIGLFKNHPEVVKFASVDLGVAELPDPVFLDVHHRVGDILIISH
;
A
#
# COMPACT_ATOMS: atom_id res chain seq x y z
N MET A 1 -11.73 -8.62 29.94
CA MET A 1 -10.71 -7.64 29.49
C MET A 1 -9.72 -8.42 28.64
N LEU A 2 -9.61 -8.13 27.35
CA LEU A 2 -8.64 -8.78 26.46
C LEU A 2 -7.25 -8.21 26.72
N SER A 3 -6.22 -9.06 26.65
CA SER A 3 -4.83 -8.69 26.90
C SER A 3 -4.31 -7.70 25.85
N GLU A 4 -3.30 -6.88 26.18
CA GLU A 4 -2.72 -5.88 25.26
C GLU A 4 -2.16 -6.52 23.98
N THR A 5 -1.64 -7.74 24.07
CA THR A 5 -1.14 -8.53 22.93
C THR A 5 -2.27 -8.98 22.01
N GLU A 6 -3.42 -9.43 22.56
CA GLU A 6 -4.61 -9.77 21.78
C GLU A 6 -5.24 -8.54 21.13
N ARG A 7 -5.16 -7.38 21.80
CA ARG A 7 -5.65 -6.10 21.25
C ARG A 7 -4.76 -5.57 20.12
N SER A 8 -3.44 -5.76 20.22
CA SER A 8 -2.47 -5.39 19.17
C SER A 8 -2.62 -6.29 17.93
N ASN A 9 -2.72 -7.60 18.13
CA ASN A 9 -3.06 -8.54 17.06
C ASN A 9 -4.46 -8.26 16.50
N SER A 10 -5.37 -7.72 17.34
CA SER A 10 -6.71 -7.36 16.89
C SER A 10 -6.75 -6.18 15.92
N LEU A 11 -5.95 -5.16 16.22
CA LEU A 11 -5.77 -3.99 15.38
C LEU A 11 -5.07 -4.35 14.07
N LEU A 12 -4.07 -5.25 14.11
CA LEU A 12 -3.37 -5.73 12.92
C LEU A 12 -4.29 -6.46 11.92
N TRP A 13 -5.26 -7.26 12.38
CA TRP A 13 -6.22 -7.89 11.46
C TRP A 13 -7.30 -6.93 10.95
N GLU A 14 -7.70 -5.94 11.75
CA GLU A 14 -8.60 -4.87 11.30
C GLU A 14 -7.92 -3.98 10.24
N ILE A 15 -6.62 -3.71 10.39
CA ILE A 15 -5.77 -3.04 9.39
C ILE A 15 -5.65 -3.90 8.11
N LYS A 16 -5.56 -5.23 8.23
CA LYS A 16 -5.45 -6.14 7.06
C LYS A 16 -6.73 -6.27 6.22
N SER A 17 -7.92 -5.86 6.70
CA SER A 17 -9.18 -6.12 5.98
C SER A 17 -9.99 -4.89 5.52
N TYR A 18 -9.64 -3.68 5.96
CA TYR A 18 -10.43 -2.48 5.69
C TYR A 18 -9.73 -1.49 4.77
N VAL A 19 -9.68 -1.77 3.46
CA VAL A 19 -10.22 -0.87 2.41
C VAL A 19 -10.47 -1.71 1.15
N ASN A 20 -11.60 -2.42 1.17
CA ASN A 20 -12.33 -2.76 -0.04
C ASN A 20 -13.17 -1.55 -0.46
N ASP A 21 -12.55 -0.37 -0.59
CA ASP A 21 -13.19 0.69 -1.38
C ASP A 21 -13.17 0.17 -2.81
N SER A 22 -14.33 -0.35 -3.23
CA SER A 22 -14.47 -0.99 -4.53
C SER A 22 -14.03 -0.08 -5.67
N LYS A 23 -14.05 1.25 -5.47
CA LYS A 23 -13.50 2.21 -6.43
C LYS A 23 -11.97 2.21 -6.38
N LEU A 24 -11.36 2.52 -5.24
CA LEU A 24 -9.90 2.56 -5.11
C LEU A 24 -9.26 1.24 -5.57
N ARG A 25 -9.80 0.11 -5.11
CA ARG A 25 -9.30 -1.21 -5.52
C ARG A 25 -9.41 -1.44 -7.03
N ARG A 26 -10.52 -1.04 -7.65
CA ARG A 26 -10.71 -1.19 -9.10
C ARG A 26 -9.74 -0.30 -9.86
N ASP A 27 -9.54 0.92 -9.40
CA ASP A 27 -8.64 1.89 -10.00
C ASP A 27 -7.18 1.40 -9.88
N CYS A 28 -6.77 0.89 -8.71
CA CYS A 28 -5.46 0.26 -8.52
C CYS A 28 -5.28 -1.01 -9.38
N LEU A 29 -6.29 -1.87 -9.50
CA LEU A 29 -6.22 -3.02 -10.40
C LEU A 29 -6.06 -2.63 -11.87
N LEU A 30 -6.70 -1.54 -12.32
CA LEU A 30 -6.51 -1.04 -13.69
C LEU A 30 -5.10 -0.47 -13.86
N HIS A 31 -4.69 0.35 -12.90
CA HIS A 31 -3.39 0.98 -12.82
C HIS A 31 -2.24 -0.05 -12.87
N ASP A 32 -2.32 -1.10 -12.06
CA ASP A 32 -1.27 -2.14 -11.94
C ASP A 32 -1.39 -3.25 -13.00
N GLY A 33 -2.26 -3.09 -14.01
CA GLY A 33 -2.46 -4.10 -15.05
C GLY A 33 -3.07 -5.41 -14.53
N GLY A 34 -3.76 -5.37 -13.40
CA GLY A 34 -4.34 -6.53 -12.72
C GLY A 34 -3.29 -7.41 -12.05
N GLN A 35 -2.10 -6.89 -11.76
CA GLN A 35 -0.97 -7.66 -11.23
C GLN A 35 -0.50 -7.15 -9.88
N CYS A 36 0.03 -8.06 -9.06
CA CYS A 36 0.83 -7.70 -7.89
C CYS A 36 2.04 -6.89 -8.34
N VAL A 37 2.24 -5.70 -7.77
CA VAL A 37 3.34 -4.81 -8.19
C VAL A 37 4.72 -5.44 -8.00
N VAL A 38 4.87 -6.34 -7.02
CA VAL A 38 6.10 -7.08 -6.71
C VAL A 38 6.19 -8.39 -7.48
N THR A 39 5.28 -9.34 -7.24
CA THR A 39 5.41 -10.71 -7.74
C THR A 39 4.98 -10.87 -9.20
N LYS A 40 4.28 -9.86 -9.76
CA LYS A 40 3.63 -9.88 -11.08
C LYS A 40 2.54 -10.94 -11.26
N TRP A 41 2.11 -11.59 -10.17
CA TRP A 41 1.00 -12.52 -10.19
C TRP A 41 -0.30 -11.76 -10.46
N PHE A 42 -1.16 -12.33 -11.29
CA PHE A 42 -2.40 -11.69 -11.67
C PHE A 42 -3.50 -11.89 -10.65
N ASP A 43 -4.37 -10.89 -10.49
CA ASP A 43 -5.61 -11.00 -9.75
C ASP A 43 -6.58 -11.92 -10.49
N LYS A 44 -6.99 -13.00 -9.81
CA LYS A 44 -7.89 -14.01 -10.38
C LYS A 44 -9.21 -13.40 -10.86
N GLY A 45 -9.87 -12.59 -10.03
CA GLY A 45 -11.18 -12.03 -10.35
C GLY A 45 -11.12 -10.99 -11.46
N TRP A 46 -10.06 -10.18 -11.50
CA TRP A 46 -9.83 -9.23 -12.57
C TRP A 46 -9.61 -9.93 -13.92
N LEU A 47 -8.80 -10.98 -13.92
CA LEU A 47 -8.50 -11.76 -15.12
C LEU A 47 -9.74 -12.46 -15.68
N GLU A 48 -10.48 -13.18 -14.83
CA GLU A 48 -11.73 -13.87 -15.22
C GLU A 48 -12.73 -12.90 -15.86
N LYS A 49 -12.81 -11.67 -15.34
CA LYS A 49 -13.69 -10.63 -15.87
C LYS A 49 -13.19 -10.04 -17.19
N LYS A 50 -11.88 -9.76 -17.31
CA LYS A 50 -11.31 -9.07 -18.47
C LYS A 50 -11.17 -9.97 -19.70
N PHE A 51 -10.89 -11.26 -19.50
CA PHE A 51 -10.61 -12.22 -20.57
C PHE A 51 -11.68 -13.31 -20.68
N SER A 52 -12.90 -13.06 -20.19
CA SER A 52 -14.00 -14.01 -20.32
C SER A 52 -14.21 -14.40 -21.79
N GLY A 53 -13.99 -15.68 -22.12
CA GLY A 53 -14.08 -16.21 -23.49
C GLY A 53 -12.83 -16.01 -24.37
N GLN A 54 -11.70 -15.57 -23.81
CA GLN A 54 -10.42 -15.40 -24.51
C GLN A 54 -9.31 -16.25 -23.86
N THR A 55 -8.21 -16.44 -24.59
CA THR A 55 -7.01 -17.08 -24.03
C THR A 55 -6.42 -16.20 -22.94
N MET A 56 -6.30 -16.76 -21.73
CA MET A 56 -5.73 -16.08 -20.59
C MET A 56 -4.23 -15.81 -20.79
N PRO A 57 -3.68 -14.69 -20.31
CA PRO A 57 -2.24 -14.50 -20.27
C PRO A 57 -1.57 -15.57 -19.40
N GLN A 58 -0.36 -15.99 -19.79
CA GLN A 58 0.41 -16.93 -18.97
C GLN A 58 0.93 -16.22 -17.71
N GLY A 59 0.85 -16.89 -16.57
CA GLY A 59 1.34 -16.39 -15.30
C GLY A 59 0.69 -17.09 -14.10
N CYS A 60 1.17 -16.76 -12.91
CA CYS A 60 0.57 -17.22 -11.66
C CYS A 60 -0.64 -16.36 -11.29
N LEU A 61 -1.63 -16.98 -10.64
CA LEU A 61 -2.84 -16.33 -10.16
C LEU A 61 -2.80 -16.15 -8.65
N SER A 62 -3.34 -15.04 -8.16
CA SER A 62 -3.53 -14.78 -6.74
C SER A 62 -4.81 -13.99 -6.49
N THR A 63 -5.20 -13.88 -5.23
CA THR A 63 -6.12 -12.84 -4.78
C THR A 63 -5.27 -11.64 -4.34
N LEU A 64 -5.47 -10.50 -4.97
CA LEU A 64 -4.73 -9.28 -4.62
C LEU A 64 -5.54 -8.40 -3.68
N ALA A 65 -4.86 -7.76 -2.72
CA ALA A 65 -5.40 -6.71 -1.88
C ALA A 65 -5.02 -5.34 -2.45
N CYS A 66 -5.85 -4.33 -2.21
CA CYS A 66 -5.47 -2.92 -2.37
C CYS A 66 -4.76 -2.50 -1.09
N VAL A 67 -3.49 -2.10 -1.22
CA VAL A 67 -2.60 -1.81 -0.11
C VAL A 67 -2.26 -0.33 -0.13
N HIS A 68 -2.37 0.33 1.02
CA HIS A 68 -1.94 1.71 1.18
C HIS A 68 -0.43 1.80 1.40
N ILE A 69 0.19 2.83 0.82
CA ILE A 69 1.61 3.10 0.98
C ILE A 69 1.86 3.73 2.35
N ILE A 70 1.17 4.83 2.66
CA ILE A 70 1.12 5.38 4.01
C ILE A 70 -0.06 4.72 4.74
N PRO A 71 0.22 3.82 5.70
CA PRO A 71 -0.84 3.10 6.41
C PRO A 71 -1.59 4.03 7.37
N PHE A 72 -2.89 3.81 7.51
CA PHE A 72 -3.72 4.53 8.50
C PHE A 72 -4.92 3.67 8.91
N SER A 73 -5.22 3.68 10.21
CA SER A 73 -6.42 3.03 10.72
C SER A 73 -7.64 3.93 10.50
N ARG A 74 -8.51 3.52 9.59
CA ARG A 74 -9.71 4.27 9.17
C ARG A 74 -10.85 4.17 10.19
N LYS A 75 -10.64 4.57 11.44
CA LYS A 75 -11.79 5.05 12.23
C LYS A 75 -12.20 6.38 11.63
N LYS A 76 -13.29 6.41 10.86
CA LYS A 76 -13.88 7.67 10.39
C LYS A 76 -14.07 8.54 11.63
N PRO A 77 -13.42 9.70 11.70
CA PRO A 77 -13.58 10.57 12.85
C PRO A 77 -15.04 10.98 12.92
N ASP A 78 -15.70 10.67 14.02
CA ASP A 78 -16.97 11.29 14.32
C ASP A 78 -16.66 12.73 14.75
N GLU A 79 -16.89 13.71 13.89
CA GLU A 79 -16.63 15.13 14.19
C GLU A 79 -17.40 15.62 15.43
N ARG A 80 -18.45 14.89 15.83
CA ARG A 80 -19.21 15.15 17.07
C ARG A 80 -18.47 14.63 18.31
N LYS A 81 -17.37 13.90 18.14
CA LYS A 81 -16.49 13.39 19.19
C LYS A 81 -15.14 14.11 19.11
N PRO A 82 -14.87 15.06 20.02
CA PRO A 82 -13.58 15.76 20.11
C PRO A 82 -12.35 14.83 20.24
N MET A 83 -12.57 13.59 20.70
CA MET A 83 -11.55 12.56 20.83
C MET A 83 -11.03 12.06 19.47
N ASP A 84 -11.87 12.03 18.44
CA ASP A 84 -11.50 11.56 17.11
C ASP A 84 -10.69 12.61 16.35
N LEU A 85 -11.06 13.89 16.48
CA LEU A 85 -10.28 15.02 15.96
C LEU A 85 -8.87 15.08 16.55
N ARG A 86 -8.75 14.89 17.88
CA ARG A 86 -7.44 14.82 18.55
C ARG A 86 -6.62 13.62 18.10
N THR A 87 -7.25 12.48 17.82
CA THR A 87 -6.57 11.26 17.37
C THR A 87 -6.03 11.44 15.95
N ASN A 88 -6.80 12.04 15.05
CA ASN A 88 -6.32 12.38 13.71
C ASN A 88 -5.18 13.39 13.73
N ALA A 89 -5.31 14.46 14.54
CA ALA A 89 -4.24 15.45 14.68
C ALA A 89 -2.94 14.81 15.19
N LYS A 90 -3.02 13.84 16.11
CA LYS A 90 -1.86 13.11 16.63
C LYS A 90 -1.13 12.25 15.59
N ILE A 91 -1.79 11.84 14.51
CA ILE A 91 -1.17 11.05 13.44
C ILE A 91 -0.64 11.98 12.33
N TRP A 92 -1.48 12.90 11.85
CA TRP A 92 -1.13 13.74 10.70
C TRP A 92 -0.14 14.85 11.03
N TRP A 93 -0.18 15.41 12.25
CA TRP A 93 0.75 16.46 12.62
C TRP A 93 2.21 15.98 12.63
N PRO A 94 2.59 14.85 13.26
CA PRO A 94 3.93 14.31 13.15
C PRO A 94 4.33 13.99 11.71
N LEU A 95 3.43 13.36 10.93
CA LEU A 95 3.72 13.03 9.53
C LEU A 95 4.11 14.27 8.73
N TRP A 96 3.32 15.35 8.77
CA TRP A 96 3.67 16.59 8.07
C TRP A 96 4.83 17.36 8.70
N ARG A 97 5.13 17.15 9.99
CA ARG A 97 6.25 17.79 10.68
C ARG A 97 7.58 17.17 10.33
N TYR A 98 7.64 15.84 10.17
CA TYR A 98 8.85 15.08 9.86
C TYR A 98 9.00 14.81 8.35
N PHE A 99 7.89 14.74 7.62
CA PHE A 99 7.85 14.56 6.18
C PHE A 99 7.03 15.70 5.54
N PRO A 100 7.59 16.92 5.46
CA PRO A 100 6.86 18.11 5.02
C PRO A 100 6.32 18.01 3.58
N ASP A 101 6.94 17.19 2.74
CA ASP A 101 6.51 16.97 1.35
C ASP A 101 5.14 16.27 1.24
N LEU A 102 4.66 15.64 2.33
CA LEU A 102 3.30 15.10 2.41
C LEU A 102 2.22 16.19 2.53
N LYS A 103 2.59 17.40 2.98
CA LYS A 103 1.63 18.46 3.26
C LYS A 103 0.96 18.91 1.95
N GLY A 104 -0.37 18.80 1.91
CA GLY A 104 -1.16 19.12 0.71
C GLY A 104 -1.26 17.98 -0.31
N LYS A 105 -0.49 16.90 -0.16
CA LYS A 105 -0.60 15.69 -0.99
C LYS A 105 -1.51 14.63 -0.37
N ILE A 106 -1.49 14.52 0.96
CA ILE A 106 -2.25 13.50 1.68
C ILE A 106 -2.73 14.02 3.03
N GLY A 107 -3.91 13.58 3.44
CA GLY A 107 -4.53 13.89 4.71
C GLY A 107 -5.68 12.93 5.04
N PRO A 108 -6.41 13.20 6.13
CA PRO A 108 -7.48 12.34 6.62
C PRO A 108 -8.52 11.97 5.54
N ASP A 109 -8.88 12.96 4.70
CA ASP A 109 -9.96 12.83 3.72
C ASP A 109 -9.47 12.36 2.35
N THR A 110 -8.17 12.47 2.07
CA THR A 110 -7.56 12.12 0.77
C THR A 110 -6.74 10.85 0.81
N ILE A 111 -6.75 10.11 1.92
CA ILE A 111 -5.95 8.90 2.08
C ILE A 111 -6.29 7.77 1.09
N ASN A 112 -7.54 7.70 0.65
CA ASN A 112 -8.02 6.71 -0.31
C ASN A 112 -7.86 7.23 -1.75
N GLN A 113 -6.61 7.34 -2.19
CA GLN A 113 -6.24 7.79 -3.53
C GLN A 113 -5.25 6.82 -4.18
N THR A 114 -5.26 6.73 -5.50
CA THR A 114 -4.37 5.82 -6.25
C THR A 114 -2.90 6.17 -6.07
N GLY A 115 -2.58 7.46 -5.86
CA GLY A 115 -1.22 7.87 -5.48
C GLY A 115 -0.73 7.21 -4.19
N ASN A 116 -1.62 6.87 -3.27
CA ASN A 116 -1.31 6.24 -1.98
C ASN A 116 -1.67 4.74 -1.94
N ALA A 117 -1.95 4.10 -3.06
CA ALA A 117 -2.33 2.69 -3.04
C ALA A 117 -2.00 1.93 -4.33
N PHE A 118 -1.69 0.65 -4.18
CA PHE A 118 -1.49 -0.29 -5.28
C PHE A 118 -1.94 -1.69 -4.89
N THR A 119 -1.82 -2.65 -5.80
CA THR A 119 -2.24 -4.04 -5.60
C THR A 119 -1.08 -4.96 -5.25
N MET A 120 -1.29 -5.81 -4.24
CA MET A 120 -0.26 -6.69 -3.72
C MET A 120 -0.85 -8.01 -3.25
N GLN A 121 -0.07 -9.08 -3.34
CA GLN A 121 -0.42 -10.40 -2.82
C GLN A 121 -0.33 -10.41 -1.28
N ALA A 122 -1.18 -11.21 -0.62
CA ALA A 122 -1.30 -11.24 0.83
C ALA A 122 0.01 -11.47 1.61
N ILE A 123 0.91 -12.32 1.10
CA ILE A 123 2.21 -12.59 1.76
C ILE A 123 3.07 -11.33 1.73
N VAL A 124 3.29 -10.78 0.54
CA VAL A 124 4.10 -9.56 0.35
C VAL A 124 3.47 -8.33 1.01
N HIS A 125 2.14 -8.29 1.11
CA HIS A 125 1.41 -7.24 1.83
C HIS A 125 1.73 -7.22 3.32
N GLY A 126 1.93 -8.38 3.96
CA GLY A 126 2.36 -8.45 5.35
C GLY A 126 3.70 -7.74 5.53
N ASP A 127 4.72 -8.22 4.81
CA ASP A 127 6.08 -7.70 4.88
C ASP A 127 6.15 -6.19 4.53
N PHE A 128 5.34 -5.72 3.57
CA PHE A 128 5.26 -4.30 3.21
C PHE A 128 4.61 -3.46 4.32
N GLY A 129 3.51 -3.94 4.90
CA GLY A 129 2.79 -3.25 5.97
C GLY A 129 3.57 -3.19 7.27
N ASP A 130 4.41 -4.20 7.53
CA ASP A 130 5.29 -4.28 8.69
C ASP A 130 6.64 -3.56 8.45
N PHE A 131 6.78 -2.85 7.33
CA PHE A 131 7.98 -2.11 6.93
C PHE A 131 9.26 -2.96 6.79
N GLU A 132 9.11 -4.27 6.53
CA GLU A 132 10.24 -5.16 6.28
C GLU A 132 10.89 -4.94 4.92
N PHE A 133 10.20 -4.25 4.00
CA PHE A 133 10.79 -3.75 2.77
C PHE A 133 10.06 -2.48 2.30
N GLY A 134 10.74 -1.68 1.48
CA GLY A 134 10.17 -0.48 0.86
C GLY A 134 10.61 -0.32 -0.60
N PHE A 135 10.16 0.74 -1.25
CA PHE A 135 10.54 1.08 -2.62
C PHE A 135 11.39 2.34 -2.64
N GLU A 136 12.64 2.21 -3.10
CA GLU A 136 13.55 3.34 -3.27
C GLU A 136 13.56 3.77 -4.73
N GLN A 137 13.45 5.07 -5.01
CA GLN A 137 13.54 5.58 -6.37
C GLN A 137 14.99 5.55 -6.86
N GLN A 138 15.24 4.91 -8.01
CA GLN A 138 16.54 4.82 -8.66
C GLN A 138 16.40 5.03 -10.18
N HIS A 139 17.05 6.06 -10.74
CA HIS A 139 17.11 6.33 -12.18
C HIS A 139 15.76 6.28 -12.92
N GLY A 140 14.68 6.80 -12.30
CA GLY A 140 13.33 6.80 -12.87
C GLY A 140 12.57 5.47 -12.78
N SER A 141 13.10 4.49 -12.04
CA SER A 141 12.42 3.26 -11.63
C SER A 141 12.43 3.16 -10.10
N PHE A 142 11.75 2.15 -9.54
CA PHE A 142 11.82 1.88 -8.10
C PHE A 142 12.45 0.52 -7.86
N CYS A 143 13.31 0.43 -6.86
CA CYS A 143 13.93 -0.82 -6.44
C CYS A 143 13.29 -1.23 -5.13
N ALA A 144 12.80 -2.47 -5.07
CA ALA A 144 12.28 -3.01 -3.82
C ALA A 144 13.49 -3.36 -2.94
N ARG A 145 13.64 -2.67 -1.81
CA ARG A 145 14.72 -2.92 -0.85
C ARG A 145 14.18 -3.59 0.38
N ASN A 146 14.69 -4.78 0.66
CA ASN A 146 14.51 -5.46 1.95
C ASN A 146 15.87 -5.44 2.68
N PRO A 147 15.97 -4.77 3.84
CA PRO A 147 17.19 -4.74 4.64
C PRO A 147 17.50 -6.05 5.38
N ALA A 148 16.56 -7.01 5.46
CA ALA A 148 16.68 -8.20 6.28
C ALA A 148 16.80 -9.54 5.52
N ILE A 149 16.03 -9.86 4.47
CA ILE A 149 15.96 -11.25 3.92
C ILE A 149 15.68 -11.31 2.40
N GLY A 150 16.19 -12.38 1.76
CA GLY A 150 16.06 -12.74 0.33
C GLY A 150 14.65 -13.04 -0.22
N LEU A 151 13.63 -12.33 0.24
CA LEU A 151 12.28 -12.30 -0.36
C LEU A 151 12.33 -12.05 -1.88
N PHE A 152 13.29 -11.24 -2.33
CA PHE A 152 13.47 -10.94 -3.75
C PHE A 152 14.32 -11.96 -4.52
N LYS A 153 14.83 -13.03 -3.91
CA LYS A 153 15.67 -14.00 -4.65
C LYS A 153 14.94 -14.63 -5.85
N ASN A 154 13.61 -14.66 -5.83
CA ASN A 154 12.75 -15.16 -6.91
C ASN A 154 11.80 -14.09 -7.49
N HIS A 155 12.01 -12.80 -7.17
CA HIS A 155 11.16 -11.70 -7.59
C HIS A 155 12.00 -10.57 -8.20
N PRO A 156 11.44 -9.73 -9.08
CA PRO A 156 12.20 -8.63 -9.64
C PRO A 156 12.66 -7.66 -8.53
N GLU A 157 13.97 -7.46 -8.43
CA GLU A 157 14.58 -6.46 -7.54
C GLU A 157 14.17 -5.03 -7.93
N VAL A 158 13.87 -4.83 -9.23
CA VAL A 158 13.42 -3.56 -9.80
C VAL A 158 11.94 -3.63 -10.13
N VAL A 159 11.13 -2.81 -9.46
CA VAL A 159 9.71 -2.60 -9.74
C VAL A 159 9.52 -1.30 -10.52
N LYS A 160 8.99 -1.44 -11.73
CA LYS A 160 8.52 -0.29 -12.50
C LYS A 160 7.02 -0.14 -12.27
N PHE A 161 6.62 0.99 -11.69
CA PHE A 161 5.24 1.44 -11.74
C PHE A 161 5.03 2.08 -13.12
N ALA A 162 4.19 1.47 -13.93
CA ALA A 162 3.85 1.97 -15.24
C ALA A 162 2.33 1.88 -15.39
N SER A 163 1.70 2.99 -15.75
CA SER A 163 0.28 2.97 -16.08
C SER A 163 0.13 2.31 -17.44
N VAL A 164 -0.74 1.29 -17.52
CA VAL A 164 -1.08 0.64 -18.79
C VAL A 164 -1.89 1.58 -19.69
N ASP A 165 -2.58 2.56 -19.11
CA ASP A 165 -3.37 3.58 -19.82
C ASP A 165 -2.97 5.00 -19.39
N LEU A 166 -2.49 5.82 -20.33
CA LEU A 166 -2.00 7.19 -20.08
C LEU A 166 -3.06 8.17 -19.54
N GLY A 167 -4.33 7.77 -19.42
CA GLY A 167 -5.44 8.65 -19.03
C GLY A 167 -6.29 8.20 -17.84
N VAL A 168 -5.92 7.13 -17.11
CA VAL A 168 -6.89 6.45 -16.21
C VAL A 168 -6.54 6.50 -14.71
N ALA A 169 -5.27 6.47 -14.32
CA ALA A 169 -4.91 6.53 -12.89
C ALA A 169 -3.51 7.09 -12.68
N GLU A 170 -3.38 8.00 -11.71
CA GLU A 170 -2.08 8.48 -11.25
C GLU A 170 -1.27 7.33 -10.64
N LEU A 171 0.01 7.23 -11.03
CA LEU A 171 0.96 6.31 -10.42
C LEU A 171 1.09 6.58 -8.91
N PRO A 172 1.53 5.57 -8.12
CA PRO A 172 2.00 5.79 -6.76
C PRO A 172 2.89 7.03 -6.67
N ASP A 173 2.55 7.95 -5.76
CA ASP A 173 3.31 9.18 -5.61
C ASP A 173 4.69 8.83 -5.05
N PRO A 174 5.79 9.23 -5.72
CA PRO A 174 7.15 8.94 -5.26
C PRO A 174 7.40 9.40 -3.82
N VAL A 175 6.75 10.49 -3.38
CA VAL A 175 6.89 11.02 -2.02
C VAL A 175 6.31 10.03 -1.00
N PHE A 176 5.21 9.35 -1.31
CA PHE A 176 4.63 8.38 -0.38
C PHE A 176 5.52 7.14 -0.25
N LEU A 177 6.09 6.68 -1.36
CA LEU A 177 7.03 5.56 -1.37
C LEU A 177 8.31 5.88 -0.59
N ASP A 178 8.88 7.07 -0.80
CA ASP A 178 10.06 7.55 -0.06
C ASP A 178 9.78 7.65 1.45
N VAL A 179 8.63 8.19 1.85
CA VAL A 179 8.27 8.27 3.26
C VAL A 179 8.09 6.87 3.87
N HIS A 180 7.40 5.94 3.19
CA HIS A 180 7.25 4.57 3.67
C HIS A 180 8.62 3.89 3.87
N HIS A 181 9.51 4.03 2.88
CA HIS A 181 10.86 3.50 2.96
C HIS A 181 11.66 4.08 4.14
N ARG A 182 11.65 5.40 4.32
CA ARG A 182 12.35 6.08 5.44
C ARG A 182 11.78 5.70 6.80
N VAL A 183 10.46 5.49 6.92
CA VAL A 183 9.85 4.99 8.16
C VAL A 183 10.39 3.60 8.47
N GLY A 184 10.50 2.72 7.48
CA GLY A 184 11.14 1.41 7.66
C GLY A 184 12.56 1.51 8.18
N ASP A 185 13.39 2.37 7.57
CA ASP A 185 14.77 2.60 8.02
C ASP A 185 14.84 3.08 9.48
N ILE A 186 13.94 3.99 9.89
CA ILE A 186 13.87 4.48 11.27
C ILE A 186 13.49 3.34 12.23
N LEU A 187 12.52 2.51 11.86
CA LEU A 187 12.05 1.40 12.69
C LEU A 187 13.14 0.34 12.87
N ILE A 188 13.93 0.07 11.85
CA ILE A 188 15.06 -0.89 11.91
C ILE A 188 16.13 -0.42 12.87
N ILE A 189 16.49 0.88 12.86
CA ILE A 189 17.51 1.45 13.75
C ILE A 189 17.03 1.53 15.21
N SER A 190 15.72 1.47 15.44
CA SER A 190 15.12 1.57 16.77
C SER A 190 15.06 0.23 17.53
N HIS A 191 15.54 -0.86 16.92
CA HIS A 191 15.67 -2.20 17.49
C HIS A 191 17.12 -2.55 17.84
#